data_AF-A0A4R2C3M3-F1
#
_entry.id   AF-A0A4R2C3M3-F1
#
_cell.length_a   1.000
_cell.length_b   1.000
_cell.length_c   1.000
_cell.angle_alpha   90.00
_cell.angle_beta   90.00
_cell.angle_gamma   90.00
#
_symmetry.space_group_name_H-M   'P 1'
#
loop_
_entity.id
_entity.type
_entity.pdbx_description
1 polymer ?
#
loop_
_entity_poly.entity_id
_entity_poly.type
_entity_poly.pdbx_seq_one_letter_code
_entity_poly.pdbx_strand_id
1 'polypeptide(L)'
;MSQENPWAWWQAALEGNIGPMHEGDPRQGYYRTRFEGGQWEPVAIWFENDQWNAMRGERMVDAADAWNFCRTHPVTYEAYQKAIEGAGWDDEPPAPAIGHNLPSDPFEALTLEYQAEKEQAEAFMKTPITTQDQADKAAIWSKRLATIAKKATDLHKVEKQPSLDEGRRIDDKWRGLKEEPAEVSKKLKRHMDAYLQEQARIERERQEAARREEERLRREAAEAARKAAEADQQSEAERQAAIERARQLEQEAAAKAKEAEAKNASAGRTGARVALRTFVSARVNDYQAAATALVLMKHPDILAIIDQLANRAIKAGQSLPGVERIEEQRAA
;
A
#
# COMPACT_ATOMS: atom_id res chain seq x y z
N MET A 1 6.08 -51.40 58.00
CA MET A 1 6.00 -50.12 57.29
C MET A 1 5.27 -50.40 56.00
N SER A 2 4.03 -49.91 55.88
CA SER A 2 3.18 -50.17 54.71
C SER A 2 3.90 -49.69 53.46
N GLN A 3 4.06 -50.56 52.46
CA GLN A 3 4.55 -50.18 51.14
C GLN A 3 3.50 -49.25 50.51
N GLU A 4 3.66 -47.95 50.68
CA GLU A 4 2.92 -46.97 49.89
C GLU A 4 3.30 -47.20 48.43
N ASN A 5 2.29 -47.48 47.59
CA ASN A 5 2.49 -47.66 46.15
C ASN A 5 3.05 -46.34 45.58
N PRO A 6 4.30 -46.29 45.09
CA PRO A 6 4.92 -45.06 44.60
C PRO A 6 4.18 -44.44 43.41
N TRP A 7 3.38 -45.26 42.70
CA TRP A 7 2.60 -44.86 41.53
C TRP A 7 1.20 -44.33 41.87
N ALA A 8 0.75 -44.44 43.13
CA ALA A 8 -0.63 -44.15 43.53
C ALA A 8 -1.06 -42.72 43.17
N TRP A 9 -0.15 -41.75 43.34
CA TRP A 9 -0.43 -40.35 43.02
C TRP A 9 -0.65 -40.15 41.51
N TRP A 10 0.23 -40.71 40.66
CA TRP A 10 0.12 -40.58 39.20
C TRP A 10 -1.13 -41.29 38.66
N GLN A 11 -1.46 -42.47 39.18
CA GLN A 11 -2.69 -43.18 38.81
C GLN A 11 -3.94 -42.36 39.15
N ALA A 12 -4.01 -41.76 40.34
CA ALA A 12 -5.11 -40.87 40.72
C ALA A 12 -5.16 -39.60 39.85
N ALA A 13 -4.00 -39.03 39.50
CA ALA A 13 -3.92 -37.84 38.65
C ALA A 13 -4.43 -38.10 37.23
N LEU A 14 -4.22 -39.31 36.68
CA LEU A 14 -4.79 -39.71 35.38
C LEU A 14 -6.31 -39.82 35.38
N GLU A 15 -6.90 -40.17 36.53
CA GLU A 15 -8.35 -40.21 36.73
C GLU A 15 -8.95 -38.82 37.03
N GLY A 16 -8.14 -37.75 36.99
CA GLY A 16 -8.55 -36.37 37.28
C GLY A 16 -8.57 -36.03 38.78
N ASN A 17 -8.20 -36.96 39.66
CA ASN A 17 -8.12 -36.77 41.10
C ASN A 17 -6.74 -36.26 41.50
N ILE A 18 -6.47 -35.00 41.18
CA ILE A 18 -5.15 -34.42 41.42
C ILE A 18 -5.02 -34.01 42.90
N GLY A 19 -4.19 -34.75 43.64
CA GLY A 19 -3.88 -34.46 45.05
C GLY A 19 -3.03 -33.19 45.24
N PRO A 20 -2.62 -32.86 46.48
CA PRO A 20 -1.82 -31.67 46.76
C PRO A 20 -0.49 -31.69 45.99
N MET A 21 -0.24 -30.61 45.24
CA MET A 21 1.01 -30.37 44.50
C MET A 21 1.90 -29.43 45.32
N HIS A 22 2.97 -29.95 45.90
CA HIS A 22 3.99 -29.12 46.57
C HIS A 22 5.22 -28.97 45.68
N GLU A 23 5.81 -27.77 45.69
CA GLU A 23 7.09 -27.51 45.07
C GLU A 23 8.19 -28.30 45.79
N GLY A 24 9.06 -28.97 45.02
CA GLY A 24 10.15 -29.78 45.58
C GLY A 24 9.77 -31.18 46.10
N ASP A 25 8.51 -31.60 45.97
CA ASP A 25 8.05 -32.96 46.30
C ASP A 25 7.66 -33.74 45.02
N PRO A 26 8.65 -34.21 44.23
CA PRO A 26 8.39 -34.91 42.99
C PRO A 26 7.58 -36.19 43.21
N ARG A 27 6.61 -36.46 42.34
CA ARG A 27 5.82 -37.69 42.36
C ARG A 27 6.19 -38.59 41.19
N GLN A 28 6.42 -39.87 41.49
CA GLN A 28 6.74 -40.87 40.48
C GLN A 28 5.59 -41.01 39.48
N GLY A 29 5.91 -40.98 38.19
CA GLY A 29 4.91 -40.98 37.12
C GLY A 29 5.45 -40.56 35.76
N TYR A 30 4.56 -40.53 34.78
CA TYR A 30 4.82 -40.05 33.43
C TYR A 30 4.03 -38.79 33.15
N TYR A 31 4.70 -37.81 32.56
CA TYR A 31 4.19 -36.45 32.35
C TYR A 31 4.62 -35.92 30.98
N ARG A 32 4.11 -34.73 30.65
CA ARG A 32 4.62 -33.91 29.55
C ARG A 32 4.88 -32.49 30.00
N THR A 33 5.84 -31.83 29.37
CA THR A 33 6.16 -30.43 29.65
C THR A 33 6.48 -29.66 28.36
N ARG A 34 6.26 -28.35 28.34
CA ARG A 34 6.72 -27.49 27.26
C ARG A 34 7.06 -26.11 27.79
N PHE A 35 7.99 -25.44 27.12
CA PHE A 35 8.13 -24.00 27.26
C PHE A 35 7.02 -23.30 26.46
N GLU A 36 6.71 -22.06 26.84
CA GLU A 36 5.71 -21.27 26.13
C GLU A 36 6.08 -21.15 24.64
N GLY A 37 5.22 -21.70 23.77
CA GLY A 37 5.47 -21.76 22.32
C GLY A 37 6.40 -22.87 21.82
N GLY A 38 6.93 -23.73 22.71
CA GLY A 38 7.74 -24.91 22.37
C GLY A 38 6.92 -26.20 22.19
N GLN A 39 7.59 -27.25 21.72
CA GLN A 39 7.00 -28.60 21.56
C GLN A 39 6.84 -29.29 22.92
N TRP A 40 5.82 -30.14 23.06
CA TRP A 40 5.64 -30.98 24.24
C TRP A 40 6.72 -32.07 24.31
N GLU A 41 7.50 -32.08 25.37
CA GLU A 41 8.52 -33.08 25.68
C GLU A 41 7.99 -34.09 26.71
N PRO A 42 8.25 -35.40 26.52
CA PRO A 42 7.88 -36.42 27.50
C PRO A 42 8.79 -36.34 28.73
N VAL A 43 8.22 -36.55 29.91
CA VAL A 43 8.96 -36.53 31.18
C VAL A 43 8.62 -37.79 31.98
N ALA A 44 9.63 -38.54 32.40
CA ALA A 44 9.50 -39.62 33.38
C ALA A 44 10.17 -39.21 34.69
N ILE A 45 9.50 -39.44 35.82
CA ILE A 45 10.05 -39.24 37.16
C ILE A 45 9.96 -40.57 37.91
N TRP A 46 11.06 -41.04 38.49
CA TRP A 46 11.09 -42.27 39.28
C TRP A 46 12.04 -42.16 40.48
N PHE A 47 11.74 -42.92 41.53
CA PHE A 47 12.57 -43.01 42.73
C PHE A 47 13.40 -44.29 42.71
N GLU A 48 14.73 -44.17 42.75
CA GLU A 48 15.66 -45.31 42.69
C GLU A 48 16.93 -44.99 43.50
N ASN A 49 17.46 -45.97 44.23
CA ASN A 49 18.67 -45.83 45.07
C ASN A 49 18.62 -44.65 46.06
N ASP A 50 17.49 -44.47 46.74
CA ASP A 50 17.21 -43.36 47.67
C ASP A 50 17.34 -41.95 47.03
N GLN A 51 17.24 -41.86 45.69
CA GLN A 51 17.32 -40.62 44.94
C GLN A 51 16.18 -40.49 43.93
N TRP A 52 15.73 -39.24 43.72
CA TRP A 52 14.77 -38.91 42.68
C TRP A 52 15.49 -38.69 41.36
N ASN A 53 15.06 -39.41 40.33
CA ASN A 53 15.57 -39.30 38.98
C ASN A 53 14.47 -38.78 38.06
N ALA A 54 14.84 -37.97 37.08
CA ALA A 54 13.91 -37.52 36.05
C ALA A 54 14.57 -37.47 34.68
N MET A 55 13.83 -37.90 33.67
CA MET A 55 14.23 -37.87 32.27
C MET A 55 13.25 -36.98 31.50
N ARG A 56 13.76 -36.01 30.76
CA ARG A 56 13.01 -35.12 29.87
C ARG A 56 13.48 -35.32 28.44
N GLY A 57 12.62 -35.92 27.60
CA GLY A 57 13.03 -36.49 26.33
C GLY A 57 14.10 -37.56 26.56
N GLU A 58 15.27 -37.41 25.95
CA GLU A 58 16.43 -38.31 26.15
C GLU A 58 17.42 -37.80 27.21
N ARG A 59 17.12 -36.68 27.89
CA ARG A 59 18.06 -35.99 28.80
C ARG A 59 17.72 -36.27 30.25
N MET A 60 18.72 -36.60 31.06
CA MET A 60 18.57 -36.63 32.53
C MET A 60 18.53 -35.20 33.07
N VAL A 61 17.55 -34.90 33.91
CA VAL A 61 17.32 -33.59 34.51
C VAL A 61 17.06 -33.73 36.02
N ASP A 62 17.17 -32.63 36.75
CA ASP A 62 16.80 -32.60 38.16
C ASP A 62 15.30 -32.87 38.33
N ALA A 63 14.95 -33.80 39.23
CA ALA A 63 13.57 -34.24 39.40
C ALA A 63 12.65 -33.18 40.03
N ALA A 64 13.18 -32.33 40.91
CA ALA A 64 12.40 -31.26 41.51
C ALA A 64 12.12 -30.15 40.47
N ASP A 65 13.11 -29.84 39.62
CA ASP A 65 12.94 -28.88 38.52
C ASP A 65 11.96 -29.40 37.47
N ALA A 66 12.11 -30.65 37.04
CA ALA A 66 11.18 -31.28 36.09
C ALA A 66 9.74 -31.29 36.61
N TRP A 67 9.55 -31.64 37.89
CA TRP A 67 8.26 -31.65 38.56
C TRP A 67 7.55 -30.30 38.53
N ASN A 68 8.28 -29.20 38.73
CA ASN A 68 7.70 -27.85 38.72
C ASN A 68 6.98 -27.52 37.41
N PHE A 69 7.49 -28.03 36.28
CA PHE A 69 6.91 -27.77 34.97
C PHE A 69 5.92 -28.84 34.48
N CYS A 70 6.04 -30.09 34.96
CA CYS A 70 5.25 -31.21 34.42
C CYS A 70 4.05 -31.64 35.30
N ARG A 71 3.99 -31.20 36.57
CA ARG A 71 2.98 -31.60 37.58
C ARG A 71 1.51 -31.42 37.17
N THR A 72 1.21 -30.51 36.25
CA THR A 72 -0.15 -30.23 35.76
C THR A 72 -0.56 -31.08 34.55
N HIS A 73 0.34 -31.89 34.00
CA HIS A 73 0.13 -32.61 32.75
C HIS A 73 0.57 -34.09 32.86
N PRO A 74 -0.10 -34.90 33.70
CA PRO A 74 0.11 -36.34 33.73
C PRO A 74 -0.34 -36.98 32.42
N VAL A 75 0.41 -37.99 31.95
CA VAL A 75 0.12 -38.74 30.72
C VAL A 75 0.17 -40.25 30.99
N THR A 76 -0.55 -41.03 30.19
CA THR A 76 -0.49 -42.50 30.28
C THR A 76 0.91 -42.99 29.89
N TYR A 77 1.29 -44.16 30.38
CA TYR A 77 2.56 -44.78 29.99
C TYR A 77 2.65 -45.01 28.47
N GLU A 78 1.53 -45.39 27.85
CA GLU A 78 1.44 -45.57 26.40
C GLU A 78 1.68 -44.27 25.64
N ALA A 79 1.10 -43.15 26.10
CA ALA A 79 1.34 -41.84 25.50
C ALA A 79 2.79 -41.36 25.69
N TYR A 80 3.38 -41.65 26.85
CA TYR A 80 4.80 -41.38 27.11
C TYR A 80 5.72 -42.18 26.17
N GLN A 81 5.49 -43.49 26.01
CA GLN A 81 6.26 -44.34 25.11
C GLN A 81 6.13 -43.86 23.65
N LYS A 82 4.92 -43.54 23.21
CA LYS A 82 4.66 -43.00 21.87
C LYS A 82 5.41 -41.69 21.60
N ALA A 83 5.46 -40.80 22.60
CA ALA A 83 6.20 -39.54 22.49
C ALA A 83 7.73 -39.76 22.47
N ILE A 84 8.25 -40.71 23.26
CA ILE A 84 9.68 -41.13 23.25
C ILE A 84 10.07 -41.74 21.90
N GLU A 85 9.19 -42.54 21.29
CA GLU A 85 9.40 -43.17 19.98
C GLU A 85 9.27 -42.17 18.81
N GLY A 86 9.02 -40.88 19.09
CA GLY A 86 8.97 -39.82 18.09
C GLY A 86 7.64 -39.69 17.35
N ALA A 87 6.61 -40.44 17.74
CA ALA A 87 5.28 -40.38 17.12
C ALA A 87 4.39 -39.24 17.67
N GLY A 88 4.91 -38.42 18.57
CA GLY A 88 4.23 -37.24 19.13
C GLY A 88 3.07 -37.58 20.06
N TRP A 89 2.19 -36.61 20.30
CA TRP A 89 1.04 -36.74 21.21
C TRP A 89 -0.27 -36.83 20.41
N ASP A 90 -1.24 -37.61 20.90
CA ASP A 90 -2.52 -37.85 20.20
C ASP A 90 -3.36 -36.57 20.03
N ASP A 91 -3.16 -35.58 20.88
CA ASP A 91 -3.78 -34.25 20.81
C ASP A 91 -3.03 -33.27 19.89
N GLU A 92 -1.79 -33.57 19.48
CA GLU A 92 -1.07 -32.80 18.48
C GLU A 92 -1.36 -33.32 17.05
N PRO A 93 -1.35 -32.43 16.04
CA PRO A 93 -1.28 -32.89 14.66
C PRO A 93 0.09 -33.55 14.44
N PRO A 94 0.16 -34.67 13.69
CA PRO A 94 1.44 -35.35 13.44
C PRO A 94 2.44 -34.33 12.88
N ALA A 95 3.66 -34.31 13.43
CA ALA A 95 4.73 -33.54 12.81
C ALA A 95 4.99 -34.12 11.41
N PRO A 96 5.23 -33.29 10.37
CA PRO A 96 5.70 -33.81 9.10
C PRO A 96 7.00 -34.59 9.35
N ALA A 97 7.09 -35.81 8.80
CA ALA A 97 8.33 -36.57 8.81
C ALA A 97 9.33 -35.88 7.87
N ILE A 98 10.01 -34.86 8.37
CA ILE A 98 11.05 -34.16 7.63
C ILE A 98 12.28 -35.08 7.61
N GLY A 99 12.43 -35.85 6.54
CA GLY A 99 13.60 -36.70 6.33
C GLY A 99 14.89 -35.87 6.33
N HIS A 100 16.00 -36.48 6.78
CA HIS A 100 17.32 -35.86 6.93
C HIS A 100 17.99 -35.36 5.62
N ASN A 101 17.28 -35.37 4.47
CA ASN A 101 17.75 -34.92 3.17
C ASN A 101 17.00 -33.64 2.71
N LEU A 102 17.03 -32.59 3.52
CA LEU A 102 16.50 -31.29 3.08
C LEU A 102 17.41 -30.67 1.99
N PRO A 103 16.84 -30.01 0.96
CA PRO A 103 17.60 -29.23 -0.02
C PRO A 103 18.46 -28.15 0.65
N SER A 104 19.65 -27.88 0.07
CA SER A 104 20.53 -26.81 0.57
C SER A 104 20.05 -25.40 0.23
N ASP A 105 19.20 -25.27 -0.79
CA ASP A 105 18.57 -24.00 -1.15
C ASP A 105 17.42 -23.66 -0.17
N PRO A 106 17.44 -22.48 0.48
CA PRO A 106 16.41 -22.10 1.45
C PRO A 106 14.99 -22.02 0.87
N PHE A 107 14.84 -21.66 -0.42
CA PHE A 107 13.53 -21.56 -1.06
C PHE A 107 12.96 -22.95 -1.36
N GLU A 108 13.76 -23.87 -1.89
CA GLU A 108 13.38 -25.26 -2.11
C GLU A 108 13.05 -25.98 -0.79
N ALA A 109 13.85 -25.77 0.25
CA ALA A 109 13.60 -26.33 1.57
C ALA A 109 12.27 -25.84 2.17
N LEU A 110 12.00 -24.53 2.10
CA LEU A 110 10.76 -23.96 2.62
C LEU A 110 9.53 -24.37 1.78
N THR A 111 9.72 -24.59 0.47
CA THR A 111 8.67 -25.11 -0.42
C THR A 111 8.27 -26.53 -0.02
N LEU A 112 9.25 -27.38 0.30
CA LEU A 112 8.98 -28.75 0.76
C LEU A 112 8.28 -28.75 2.13
N GLU A 113 8.72 -27.90 3.07
CA GLU A 113 8.06 -27.69 4.37
C GLU A 113 6.58 -27.28 4.19
N TYR A 114 6.32 -26.32 3.29
CA TYR A 114 4.97 -25.88 2.95
C TYR A 114 4.12 -27.00 2.34
N GLN A 115 4.65 -27.76 1.39
CA GLN A 115 3.90 -28.83 0.73
C GLN A 115 3.46 -29.90 1.71
N ALA A 116 4.35 -30.31 2.63
CA ALA A 116 4.03 -31.31 3.65
C ALA A 116 2.96 -30.83 4.64
N GLU A 117 3.08 -29.59 5.16
CA GLU A 117 2.08 -29.01 6.06
C GLU A 117 0.75 -28.74 5.35
N LYS A 118 0.78 -28.31 4.08
CA LYS A 118 -0.41 -28.09 3.26
C LYS A 118 -1.20 -29.39 3.05
N GLU A 119 -0.53 -30.48 2.68
CA GLU A 119 -1.21 -31.76 2.44
C GLU A 119 -1.96 -32.26 3.68
N GLN A 120 -1.33 -32.16 4.85
CA GLN A 120 -1.94 -32.55 6.12
C GLN A 120 -3.12 -31.63 6.50
N ALA A 121 -2.95 -30.32 6.37
CA ALA A 121 -4.01 -29.35 6.67
C ALA A 121 -5.21 -29.50 5.71
N GLU A 122 -4.97 -29.69 4.41
CA GLU A 122 -6.02 -29.91 3.42
C GLU A 122 -6.75 -31.23 3.64
N ALA A 123 -6.05 -32.29 4.05
CA ALA A 123 -6.69 -33.55 4.43
C ALA A 123 -7.60 -33.37 5.66
N PHE A 124 -7.14 -32.63 6.67
CA PHE A 124 -7.91 -32.35 7.88
C PHE A 124 -9.17 -31.51 7.60
N MET A 125 -9.09 -30.52 6.70
CA MET A 125 -10.22 -29.65 6.35
C MET A 125 -11.37 -30.37 5.62
N LYS A 126 -11.19 -31.62 5.16
CA LYS A 126 -12.27 -32.39 4.52
C LYS A 126 -13.35 -32.83 5.50
N THR A 127 -13.03 -32.88 6.79
CA THR A 127 -13.98 -33.25 7.85
C THR A 127 -14.37 -32.03 8.68
N PRO A 128 -15.67 -31.81 8.96
CA PRO A 128 -16.08 -30.76 9.87
C PRO A 128 -15.46 -30.92 11.27
N ILE A 129 -15.01 -29.81 11.84
CA ILE A 129 -14.53 -29.75 13.22
C ILE A 129 -15.73 -29.86 14.16
N THR A 130 -15.71 -30.87 15.03
CA THR A 130 -16.80 -31.17 15.98
C THR A 130 -16.33 -31.23 17.42
N THR A 131 -15.01 -31.24 17.67
CA THR A 131 -14.42 -31.32 19.01
C THR A 131 -13.41 -30.20 19.25
N GLN A 132 -13.15 -29.89 20.53
CA GLN A 132 -12.14 -28.91 20.93
C GLN A 132 -10.74 -29.32 20.45
N ASP A 133 -10.36 -30.59 20.59
CA ASP A 133 -9.06 -31.10 20.13
C ASP A 133 -8.87 -30.91 18.63
N GLN A 134 -9.93 -31.07 17.83
CA GLN A 134 -9.89 -30.79 16.39
C GLN A 134 -9.70 -29.29 16.12
N ALA A 135 -10.35 -28.42 16.88
CA ALA A 135 -10.16 -26.97 16.78
C ALA A 135 -8.71 -26.55 17.14
N ASP A 136 -8.14 -27.14 18.19
CA ASP A 136 -6.77 -26.89 18.63
C ASP A 136 -5.74 -27.37 17.59
N LYS A 137 -5.96 -28.53 16.97
CA LYS A 137 -5.15 -29.01 15.83
C LYS A 137 -5.20 -28.04 14.64
N ALA A 138 -6.39 -27.54 14.29
CA ALA A 138 -6.56 -26.53 13.25
C ALA A 138 -5.79 -25.23 13.55
N ALA A 139 -5.82 -24.77 14.81
CA ALA A 139 -5.09 -23.59 15.25
C ALA A 139 -3.56 -23.78 15.14
N ILE A 140 -3.06 -24.97 15.45
CA ILE A 140 -1.62 -25.30 15.31
C ILE A 140 -1.20 -25.29 13.83
N TRP A 141 -1.95 -25.94 12.94
CA TRP A 141 -1.65 -25.89 11.49
C TRP A 141 -1.70 -24.46 10.94
N SER A 142 -2.70 -23.68 11.35
CA SER A 142 -2.79 -22.24 10.98
C SER A 142 -1.52 -21.49 11.38
N LYS A 143 -1.04 -21.67 12.63
CA LYS A 143 0.20 -21.04 13.11
C LYS A 143 1.44 -21.50 12.34
N ARG A 144 1.55 -22.79 12.01
CA ARG A 144 2.70 -23.32 11.24
C ARG A 144 2.73 -22.74 9.83
N LEU A 145 1.60 -22.73 9.13
CA LEU A 145 1.48 -22.12 7.79
C LEU A 145 1.77 -20.61 7.81
N ALA A 146 1.29 -19.89 8.83
CA ALA A 146 1.61 -18.47 9.01
C ALA A 146 3.12 -18.24 9.24
N THR A 147 3.78 -19.14 9.96
CA THR A 147 5.23 -19.09 10.20
C THR A 147 6.02 -19.33 8.90
N ILE A 148 5.60 -20.28 8.07
CA ILE A 148 6.18 -20.54 6.74
C ILE A 148 6.06 -19.30 5.86
N ALA A 149 4.89 -18.66 5.82
CA ALA A 149 4.68 -17.42 5.07
C ALA A 149 5.59 -16.27 5.54
N LYS A 150 5.80 -16.16 6.86
CA LYS A 150 6.74 -15.20 7.45
C LYS A 150 8.18 -15.49 7.02
N LYS A 151 8.65 -16.74 7.14
CA LYS A 151 10.00 -17.15 6.68
C LYS A 151 10.21 -16.81 5.20
N ALA A 152 9.21 -17.06 4.35
CA ALA A 152 9.29 -16.75 2.91
C ALA A 152 9.46 -15.23 2.67
N THR A 153 8.71 -14.41 3.42
CA THR A 153 8.82 -12.94 3.35
C THR A 153 10.20 -12.46 3.76
N ASP A 154 10.76 -13.01 4.83
CA ASP A 154 12.08 -12.65 5.35
C ASP A 154 13.20 -13.05 4.38
N LEU A 155 13.16 -14.28 3.83
CA LEU A 155 14.12 -14.75 2.83
C LEU A 155 14.07 -13.90 1.55
N HIS A 156 12.87 -13.66 1.01
CA HIS A 156 12.67 -12.81 -0.16
C HIS A 156 13.20 -11.39 0.08
N LYS A 157 13.01 -10.82 1.27
CA LYS A 157 13.57 -9.51 1.61
C LYS A 157 15.09 -9.52 1.56
N VAL A 158 15.74 -10.52 2.16
CA VAL A 158 17.21 -10.65 2.16
C VAL A 158 17.75 -10.81 0.74
N GLU A 159 17.15 -11.69 -0.07
CA GLU A 159 17.57 -11.94 -1.45
C GLU A 159 17.37 -10.71 -2.36
N LYS A 160 16.27 -9.98 -2.18
CA LYS A 160 15.94 -8.79 -2.97
C LYS A 160 16.72 -7.54 -2.56
N GLN A 161 17.20 -7.47 -1.32
CA GLN A 161 17.83 -6.26 -0.77
C GLN A 161 19.02 -5.76 -1.60
N PRO A 162 19.99 -6.60 -2.04
CA PRO A 162 21.11 -6.15 -2.87
C PRO A 162 20.67 -5.53 -4.19
N SER A 163 19.65 -6.11 -4.84
CA SER A 163 19.11 -5.59 -6.10
C SER A 163 18.39 -4.24 -5.91
N LEU A 164 17.70 -4.05 -4.79
CA LEU A 164 17.09 -2.76 -4.43
C LEU A 164 18.15 -1.70 -4.14
N ASP A 165 19.21 -2.06 -3.43
CA ASP A 165 20.30 -1.14 -3.09
C ASP A 165 21.11 -0.76 -4.33
N GLU A 166 21.34 -1.70 -5.25
CA GLU A 166 21.94 -1.40 -6.55
C GLU A 166 21.04 -0.50 -7.40
N GLY A 167 19.73 -0.76 -7.42
CA GLY A 167 18.75 0.12 -8.06
C GLY A 167 18.81 1.55 -7.51
N ARG A 168 18.80 1.70 -6.18
CA ARG A 168 18.92 3.00 -5.50
C ARG A 168 20.23 3.71 -5.84
N ARG A 169 21.35 2.97 -5.84
CA ARG A 169 22.67 3.52 -6.19
C ARG A 169 22.69 4.07 -7.61
N ILE A 170 22.08 3.36 -8.56
CA ILE A 170 21.94 3.82 -9.95
C ILE A 170 21.04 5.06 -9.99
N ASP A 171 19.87 5.01 -9.35
CA ASP A 171 18.94 6.15 -9.33
C ASP A 171 19.59 7.41 -8.76
N ASP A 172 20.30 7.29 -7.65
CA ASP A 172 20.99 8.41 -7.01
C ASP A 172 22.12 8.97 -7.87
N LYS A 173 22.88 8.11 -8.58
CA LYS A 173 23.89 8.56 -9.55
C LYS A 173 23.29 9.46 -10.64
N TRP A 174 22.06 9.19 -11.07
CA TRP A 174 21.41 9.92 -12.16
C TRP A 174 20.46 11.03 -11.71
N ARG A 175 20.07 11.07 -10.43
CA ARG A 175 19.09 12.02 -9.88
C ARG A 175 19.45 13.46 -10.19
N GLY A 176 20.67 13.88 -9.83
CA GLY A 176 21.15 15.24 -10.09
C GLY A 176 21.12 15.60 -11.58
N LEU A 177 21.58 14.69 -12.45
CA LEU A 177 21.57 14.91 -13.91
C LEU A 177 20.16 14.91 -14.54
N LYS A 178 19.18 14.25 -13.92
CA LYS A 178 17.78 14.27 -14.38
C LYS A 178 17.07 15.55 -13.93
N GLU A 179 17.32 15.98 -12.69
CA GLU A 179 16.54 17.05 -12.04
C GLU A 179 17.19 18.43 -12.24
N GLU A 180 18.49 18.58 -11.99
CA GLU A 180 19.14 19.91 -12.00
C GLU A 180 19.13 20.58 -13.37
N PRO A 181 19.47 19.92 -14.49
CA PRO A 181 19.40 20.54 -15.81
C PRO A 181 17.96 20.94 -16.18
N ALA A 182 16.96 20.15 -15.77
CA ALA A 182 15.56 20.48 -15.98
C ALA A 182 15.16 21.73 -15.20
N GLU A 183 15.59 21.84 -13.93
CA GLU A 183 15.36 23.03 -13.11
C GLU A 183 16.08 24.27 -13.64
N VAL A 184 17.34 24.16 -14.06
CA VAL A 184 18.07 25.26 -14.70
C VAL A 184 17.40 25.68 -16.01
N SER A 185 16.95 24.72 -16.83
CA SER A 185 16.20 25.00 -18.06
C SER A 185 14.90 25.76 -17.78
N LYS A 186 14.14 25.37 -16.74
CA LYS A 186 12.95 26.10 -16.28
C LYS A 186 13.31 27.52 -15.83
N LYS A 187 14.39 27.70 -15.07
CA LYS A 187 14.87 29.02 -14.63
C LYS A 187 15.26 29.91 -15.82
N LEU A 188 15.96 29.37 -16.82
CA LEU A 188 16.30 30.10 -18.04
C LEU A 188 15.05 30.53 -18.82
N LYS A 189 14.04 29.65 -18.93
CA LYS A 189 12.74 30.01 -19.53
C LYS A 189 12.06 31.14 -18.78
N ARG A 190 11.99 31.05 -17.45
CA ARG A 190 11.42 32.12 -16.60
C ARG A 190 12.21 33.42 -16.68
N HIS A 191 13.53 33.35 -16.87
CA HIS A 191 14.36 34.54 -17.03
C HIS A 191 13.99 35.33 -18.29
N MET A 192 13.40 34.68 -19.30
CA MET A 192 12.87 35.35 -20.50
C MET A 192 11.48 35.95 -20.31
N ASP A 193 10.79 35.72 -19.17
CA ASP A 193 9.41 36.16 -18.97
C ASP A 193 9.27 37.68 -19.12
N ALA A 194 10.15 38.46 -18.49
CA ALA A 194 10.12 39.92 -18.57
C ALA A 194 10.28 40.43 -20.01
N TYR A 195 11.21 39.83 -20.77
CA TYR A 195 11.41 40.17 -22.18
C TYR A 195 10.18 39.80 -23.03
N LEU A 196 9.63 38.59 -22.86
CA LEU A 196 8.47 38.14 -23.61
C LEU A 196 7.20 38.93 -23.25
N GLN A 197 7.04 39.33 -22.00
CA GLN A 197 5.95 40.20 -21.54
C GLN A 197 6.06 41.59 -22.17
N GLU A 198 7.26 42.14 -22.25
CA GLU A 198 7.51 43.42 -22.91
C GLU A 198 7.25 43.33 -24.42
N GLN A 199 7.73 42.29 -25.09
CA GLN A 199 7.41 42.05 -26.50
C GLN A 199 5.90 41.87 -26.72
N ALA A 200 5.21 41.18 -25.82
CA ALA A 200 3.75 41.07 -25.87
C ALA A 200 3.06 42.41 -25.62
N ARG A 201 3.64 43.31 -24.81
CA ARG A 201 3.13 44.67 -24.60
C ARG A 201 3.28 45.52 -25.86
N ILE A 202 4.47 45.56 -26.45
CA ILE A 202 4.76 46.28 -27.69
C ILE A 202 3.84 45.81 -28.82
N GLU A 203 3.65 44.49 -28.95
CA GLU A 203 2.77 43.93 -29.97
C GLU A 203 1.29 44.27 -29.69
N ARG A 204 0.84 44.29 -28.43
CA ARG A 204 -0.50 44.79 -28.08
C ARG A 204 -0.67 46.27 -28.41
N GLU A 205 0.31 47.11 -28.07
CA GLU A 205 0.30 48.55 -28.38
C GLU A 205 0.25 48.79 -29.89
N ARG A 206 1.03 48.02 -30.68
CA ARG A 206 0.97 48.03 -32.15
C ARG A 206 -0.41 47.65 -32.67
N GLN A 207 -0.99 46.57 -32.15
CA GLN A 207 -2.32 46.12 -32.55
C GLN A 207 -3.40 47.15 -32.21
N GLU A 208 -3.33 47.77 -31.03
CA GLU A 208 -4.24 48.84 -30.65
C GLU A 208 -4.11 50.07 -31.56
N ALA A 209 -2.89 50.47 -31.89
CA ALA A 209 -2.65 51.57 -32.84
C ALA A 209 -3.20 51.23 -34.24
N ALA A 210 -2.95 50.02 -34.73
CA ALA A 210 -3.47 49.55 -36.02
C ALA A 210 -5.01 49.48 -36.03
N ARG A 211 -5.65 49.02 -34.94
CA ARG A 211 -7.11 49.00 -34.79
C ARG A 211 -7.72 50.41 -34.76
N ARG A 212 -7.10 51.36 -34.03
CA ARG A 212 -7.55 52.76 -33.98
C ARG A 212 -7.46 53.42 -35.36
N GLU A 213 -6.38 53.15 -36.09
CA GLU A 213 -6.18 53.67 -37.44
C GLU A 213 -7.14 53.04 -38.45
N GLU A 214 -7.37 51.73 -38.38
CA GLU A 214 -8.41 51.05 -39.16
C GLU A 214 -9.78 51.68 -38.90
N GLU A 215 -10.16 51.89 -37.64
CA GLU A 215 -11.45 52.48 -37.29
C GLU A 215 -11.58 53.91 -37.81
N ARG A 216 -10.50 54.72 -37.74
CA ARG A 216 -10.45 56.06 -38.32
C ARG A 216 -10.64 56.03 -39.83
N LEU A 217 -9.88 55.20 -40.54
CA LEU A 217 -9.97 55.05 -42.00
C LEU A 217 -11.36 54.54 -42.44
N ARG A 218 -11.98 53.62 -41.68
CA ARG A 218 -13.36 53.18 -41.95
C ARG A 218 -14.37 54.30 -41.78
N ARG A 219 -14.23 55.13 -40.73
CA ARG A 219 -15.12 56.30 -40.53
C ARG A 219 -14.96 57.33 -41.64
N GLU A 220 -13.72 57.62 -42.04
CA GLU A 220 -13.43 58.53 -43.17
C GLU A 220 -13.95 57.97 -44.51
N ALA A 221 -13.80 56.67 -44.76
CA ALA A 221 -14.36 56.00 -45.93
C ALA A 221 -15.89 56.08 -45.97
N ALA A 222 -16.55 55.81 -44.84
CA ALA A 222 -18.00 55.89 -44.71
C ALA A 222 -18.52 57.33 -44.92
N GLU A 223 -17.81 58.34 -44.41
CA GLU A 223 -18.15 59.75 -44.64
C GLU A 223 -17.96 60.17 -46.10
N ALA A 224 -16.87 59.73 -46.74
CA ALA A 224 -16.63 59.97 -48.17
C ALA A 224 -17.69 59.29 -49.05
N ALA A 225 -18.09 58.05 -48.71
CA ALA A 225 -19.18 57.35 -49.38
C ALA A 225 -20.53 58.04 -49.18
N ARG A 226 -20.81 58.54 -47.96
CA ARG A 226 -22.03 59.32 -47.67
C ARG A 226 -22.07 60.62 -48.48
N LYS A 227 -20.97 61.37 -48.52
CA LYS A 227 -20.85 62.59 -49.34
C LYS A 227 -21.04 62.28 -50.83
N ALA A 228 -20.51 61.16 -51.33
CA ALA A 228 -20.71 60.72 -52.71
C ALA A 228 -22.18 60.35 -53.02
N ALA A 229 -22.93 59.87 -52.02
CA ALA A 229 -24.34 59.51 -52.15
C ALA A 229 -25.29 60.70 -52.01
N GLU A 230 -24.94 61.71 -51.18
CA GLU A 230 -25.71 62.94 -50.97
C GLU A 230 -25.48 64.01 -52.05
N ALA A 231 -24.52 63.79 -52.95
CA ALA A 231 -24.14 64.68 -54.02
C ALA A 231 -25.12 64.67 -55.22
N ASP A 232 -26.37 65.07 -55.00
CA ASP A 232 -27.38 65.25 -56.07
C ASP A 232 -27.15 66.52 -56.93
N GLN A 233 -26.24 67.42 -56.50
CA GLN A 233 -25.96 68.73 -57.16
C GLN A 233 -24.49 68.93 -57.58
N GLN A 234 -23.61 67.94 -57.41
CA GLN A 234 -22.20 68.05 -57.79
C GLN A 234 -21.94 67.47 -59.19
N SER A 235 -20.83 67.86 -59.82
CA SER A 235 -20.46 67.31 -61.13
C SER A 235 -20.14 65.81 -61.03
N GLU A 236 -20.41 65.05 -62.10
CA GLU A 236 -20.07 63.61 -62.20
C GLU A 236 -18.61 63.32 -61.81
N ALA A 237 -17.70 64.26 -62.08
CA ALA A 237 -16.28 64.18 -61.74
C ALA A 237 -16.02 64.24 -60.22
N GLU A 238 -16.77 65.06 -59.47
CA GLU A 238 -16.64 65.17 -58.01
C GLU A 238 -17.20 63.92 -57.31
N ARG A 239 -18.31 63.38 -57.81
CA ARG A 239 -18.90 62.13 -57.34
C ARG A 239 -17.97 60.94 -57.59
N GLN A 240 -17.38 60.85 -58.77
CA GLN A 240 -16.40 59.81 -59.10
C GLN A 240 -15.13 59.91 -58.23
N ALA A 241 -14.62 61.11 -58.00
CA ALA A 241 -13.48 61.35 -57.10
C ALA A 241 -13.78 60.94 -55.65
N ALA A 242 -15.01 61.19 -55.15
CA ALA A 242 -15.43 60.77 -53.83
C ALA A 242 -15.57 59.24 -53.70
N ILE A 243 -16.06 58.55 -54.73
CA ILE A 243 -16.12 57.07 -54.79
C ILE A 243 -14.72 56.46 -54.80
N GLU A 244 -13.79 57.02 -55.58
CA GLU A 244 -12.41 56.55 -55.63
C GLU A 244 -11.69 56.77 -54.30
N ARG A 245 -11.91 57.92 -53.66
CA ARG A 245 -11.40 58.20 -52.31
C ARG A 245 -11.95 57.23 -51.27
N ALA A 246 -13.24 56.92 -51.30
CA ALA A 246 -13.84 55.93 -50.41
C ALA A 246 -13.23 54.54 -50.60
N ARG A 247 -13.03 54.09 -51.86
CA ARG A 247 -12.38 52.81 -52.17
C ARG A 247 -10.92 52.76 -51.71
N GLN A 248 -10.15 53.84 -51.86
CA GLN A 248 -8.77 53.91 -51.38
C GLN A 248 -8.71 53.78 -49.86
N LEU A 249 -9.55 54.53 -49.14
CA LEU A 249 -9.64 54.47 -47.68
C LEU A 249 -10.09 53.09 -47.17
N GLU A 250 -11.00 52.40 -47.88
CA GLU A 250 -11.36 51.01 -47.57
C GLU A 250 -10.19 50.03 -47.77
N GLN A 251 -9.40 50.19 -48.83
CA GLN A 251 -8.22 49.35 -49.07
C GLN A 251 -7.14 49.58 -48.01
N GLU A 252 -6.91 50.83 -47.60
CA GLU A 252 -6.00 51.17 -46.51
C GLU A 252 -6.49 50.63 -45.16
N ALA A 253 -7.80 50.72 -44.88
CA ALA A 253 -8.40 50.12 -43.70
C ALA A 253 -8.21 48.59 -43.69
N ALA A 254 -8.40 47.91 -44.83
CA ALA A 254 -8.18 46.47 -44.96
C ALA A 254 -6.70 46.08 -44.78
N ALA A 255 -5.76 46.91 -45.23
CA ALA A 255 -4.34 46.71 -44.99
C ALA A 255 -3.98 46.87 -43.50
N LYS A 256 -4.59 47.85 -42.81
CA LYS A 256 -4.42 48.04 -41.36
C LYS A 256 -5.07 46.95 -40.53
N ALA A 257 -6.20 46.40 -40.97
CA ALA A 257 -6.84 45.22 -40.35
C ALA A 257 -5.91 44.00 -40.38
N LYS A 258 -5.22 43.76 -41.52
CA LYS A 258 -4.21 42.68 -41.62
C LYS A 258 -2.98 42.95 -40.74
N GLU A 259 -2.61 44.21 -40.55
CA GLU A 259 -1.52 44.59 -39.65
C GLU A 259 -1.88 44.38 -38.18
N ALA A 260 -3.16 44.50 -37.82
CA ALA A 260 -3.69 44.28 -36.47
C ALA A 260 -3.85 42.79 -36.09
N GLU A 261 -3.61 41.86 -37.03
CA GLU A 261 -3.75 40.42 -36.78
C GLU A 261 -2.73 39.93 -35.74
N ALA A 262 -3.20 39.14 -34.78
CA ALA A 262 -2.42 38.80 -33.60
C ALA A 262 -1.21 37.91 -33.93
N LYS A 263 -0.01 38.42 -33.66
CA LYS A 263 1.22 37.62 -33.67
C LYS A 263 1.64 37.28 -32.25
N ASN A 264 1.90 36.00 -32.00
CA ASN A 264 2.41 35.56 -30.71
C ASN A 264 3.84 36.08 -30.51
N ALA A 265 4.05 36.88 -29.47
CA ALA A 265 5.38 37.26 -29.02
C ALA A 265 6.20 36.00 -28.70
N SER A 266 7.41 35.93 -29.24
CA SER A 266 8.28 34.77 -29.09
C SER A 266 9.75 35.15 -29.15
N ALA A 267 10.60 34.35 -28.52
CA ALA A 267 12.06 34.49 -28.56
C ALA A 267 12.71 33.17 -29.03
N GLY A 268 13.95 33.26 -29.52
CA GLY A 268 14.76 32.11 -29.91
C GLY A 268 14.72 31.77 -31.41
N ARG A 269 15.62 30.87 -31.81
CA ARG A 269 15.79 30.38 -33.19
C ARG A 269 14.98 29.12 -33.46
N THR A 270 14.95 28.68 -34.72
CA THR A 270 14.35 27.40 -35.15
C THR A 270 14.85 26.25 -34.26
N GLY A 271 13.93 25.48 -33.68
CA GLY A 271 14.22 24.39 -32.74
C GLY A 271 14.33 24.78 -31.26
N ALA A 272 14.37 26.07 -30.93
CA ALA A 272 14.50 26.58 -29.56
C ALA A 272 13.55 27.76 -29.27
N ARG A 273 12.43 27.84 -29.99
CA ARG A 273 11.46 28.94 -29.86
C ARG A 273 10.71 28.83 -28.53
N VAL A 274 10.65 29.93 -27.78
CA VAL A 274 9.90 30.05 -26.52
C VAL A 274 8.86 31.16 -26.66
N ALA A 275 7.63 30.89 -26.23
CA ALA A 275 6.51 31.82 -26.21
C ALA A 275 5.79 31.73 -24.86
N LEU A 276 5.04 32.77 -24.51
CA LEU A 276 4.21 32.77 -23.30
C LEU A 276 3.11 31.70 -23.41
N ARG A 277 2.84 30.99 -22.31
CA ARG A 277 1.76 29.99 -22.21
C ARG A 277 0.88 30.30 -21.01
N THR A 278 -0.43 30.22 -21.21
CA THR A 278 -1.42 30.37 -20.13
C THR A 278 -1.60 29.04 -19.42
N PHE A 279 -1.36 29.02 -18.11
CA PHE A 279 -1.69 27.90 -17.24
C PHE A 279 -2.93 28.25 -16.42
N VAL A 280 -3.97 27.43 -16.49
CA VAL A 280 -5.20 27.61 -15.70
C VAL A 280 -5.11 26.68 -14.49
N SER A 281 -5.20 27.26 -13.29
CA SER A 281 -5.20 26.52 -12.03
C SER A 281 -6.37 26.98 -11.16
N ALA A 282 -6.94 26.06 -10.39
CA ALA A 282 -8.03 26.35 -9.47
C ALA A 282 -7.47 26.60 -8.06
N ARG A 283 -8.03 27.60 -7.37
CA ARG A 283 -7.82 27.81 -5.93
C ARG A 283 -9.16 27.59 -5.23
N VAL A 284 -9.21 26.62 -4.33
CA VAL A 284 -10.40 26.34 -3.52
C VAL A 284 -10.42 27.31 -2.33
N ASN A 285 -11.45 28.16 -2.26
CA ASN A 285 -11.63 29.11 -1.15
C ASN A 285 -12.66 28.61 -0.13
N ASP A 286 -13.56 27.73 -0.55
CA ASP A 286 -14.57 27.09 0.30
C ASP A 286 -14.56 25.59 0.01
N TYR A 287 -14.02 24.82 0.94
CA TYR A 287 -13.88 23.38 0.80
C TYR A 287 -15.21 22.64 0.94
N GLN A 288 -16.16 23.15 1.74
CA GLN A 288 -17.45 22.52 1.92
C GLN A 288 -18.28 22.64 0.64
N ALA A 289 -18.32 23.83 0.05
CA ALA A 289 -19.00 24.05 -1.22
C ALA A 289 -18.35 23.24 -2.36
N ALA A 290 -17.02 23.22 -2.43
CA ALA A 290 -16.29 22.46 -3.44
C ALA A 290 -16.52 20.94 -3.31
N ALA A 291 -16.43 20.38 -2.10
CA ALA A 291 -16.68 18.97 -1.87
C ALA A 291 -18.13 18.59 -2.23
N THR A 292 -19.10 19.41 -1.84
CA THR A 292 -20.51 19.20 -2.18
C THR A 292 -20.72 19.18 -3.70
N ALA A 293 -20.15 20.16 -4.42
CA ALA A 293 -20.23 20.20 -5.88
C ALA A 293 -19.58 18.97 -6.53
N LEU A 294 -18.39 18.56 -6.08
CA LEU A 294 -17.69 17.38 -6.60
C LEU A 294 -18.46 16.07 -6.35
N VAL A 295 -19.11 15.95 -5.19
CA VAL A 295 -19.99 14.82 -4.88
C VAL A 295 -21.23 14.81 -5.77
N LEU A 296 -21.87 15.96 -5.98
CA LEU A 296 -23.01 16.09 -6.89
C LEU A 296 -22.64 15.76 -8.34
N MET A 297 -21.41 16.09 -8.74
CA MET A 297 -20.83 15.72 -10.04
C MET A 297 -20.44 14.24 -10.14
N LYS A 298 -20.58 13.46 -9.05
CA LYS A 298 -20.20 12.04 -8.97
C LYS A 298 -18.74 11.78 -9.39
N HIS A 299 -17.83 12.65 -8.97
CA HIS A 299 -16.43 12.48 -9.34
C HIS A 299 -15.86 11.16 -8.74
N PRO A 300 -15.22 10.28 -9.51
CA PRO A 300 -14.85 8.94 -9.01
C PRO A 300 -13.86 9.00 -7.84
N ASP A 301 -12.86 9.89 -7.91
CA ASP A 301 -11.84 9.98 -6.87
C ASP A 301 -12.39 10.49 -5.53
N ILE A 302 -13.36 11.42 -5.52
CA ILE A 302 -13.93 11.92 -4.27
C ILE A 302 -14.76 10.83 -3.60
N LEU A 303 -15.51 10.04 -4.38
CA LEU A 303 -16.30 8.92 -3.86
C LEU A 303 -15.39 7.85 -3.26
N ALA A 304 -14.30 7.48 -3.94
CA ALA A 304 -13.33 6.52 -3.42
C ALA A 304 -12.68 7.01 -2.11
N ILE A 305 -12.35 8.30 -2.00
CA ILE A 305 -11.81 8.88 -0.77
C ILE A 305 -12.86 8.86 0.35
N ILE A 306 -14.13 9.18 0.05
CA ILE A 306 -15.22 9.12 1.02
C ILE A 306 -15.37 7.68 1.57
N ASP A 307 -15.38 6.67 0.70
CA ASP A 307 -15.48 5.26 1.11
C ASP A 307 -14.31 4.83 2.01
N GLN A 308 -13.09 5.26 1.68
CA GLN A 308 -11.91 4.96 2.50
C GLN A 308 -11.98 5.61 3.88
N LEU A 309 -12.41 6.87 3.95
CA LEU A 309 -12.56 7.60 5.21
C LEU A 309 -13.71 7.03 6.06
N ALA A 310 -14.83 6.69 5.43
CA ALA A 310 -15.97 6.05 6.08
C ALA A 310 -15.58 4.72 6.73
N ASN A 311 -14.93 3.83 5.98
CA ASN A 311 -14.46 2.54 6.50
C ASN A 311 -13.47 2.71 7.67
N ARG A 312 -12.58 3.70 7.61
CA ARG A 312 -11.63 3.98 8.71
C ARG A 312 -12.35 4.45 9.97
N ALA A 313 -13.34 5.32 9.83
CA ALA A 313 -14.13 5.83 10.96
C ALA A 313 -14.94 4.72 11.62
N ILE A 314 -15.63 3.87 10.84
CA ILE A 314 -16.38 2.72 11.35
C ILE A 314 -15.46 1.74 12.09
N LYS A 315 -14.29 1.42 11.54
CA LYS A 315 -13.28 0.57 12.20
C LYS A 315 -12.76 1.17 13.51
N ALA A 316 -12.70 2.50 13.61
CA ALA A 316 -12.35 3.21 14.84
C ALA A 316 -13.52 3.31 15.84
N GLY A 317 -14.68 2.73 15.53
CA GLY A 317 -15.87 2.75 16.39
C GLY A 317 -16.69 4.03 16.29
N GLN A 318 -16.41 4.92 15.34
CA GLN A 318 -17.19 6.14 15.13
C GLN A 318 -18.46 5.85 14.30
N SER A 319 -19.53 6.59 14.53
CA SER A 319 -20.73 6.57 13.70
C SER A 319 -20.73 7.78 12.76
N LEU A 320 -20.98 7.54 11.46
CA LEU A 320 -21.06 8.58 10.45
C LEU A 320 -22.46 8.56 9.80
N PRO A 321 -23.15 9.71 9.72
CA PRO A 321 -24.41 9.81 8.99
C PRO A 321 -24.26 9.33 7.53
N GLY A 322 -25.17 8.46 7.09
CA GLY A 322 -25.15 7.91 5.72
C GLY A 322 -24.22 6.72 5.50
N VAL A 323 -23.59 6.18 6.55
CA VAL A 323 -22.73 4.99 6.48
C VAL A 323 -23.32 3.88 7.36
N GLU A 324 -23.48 2.69 6.79
CA GLU A 324 -23.94 1.49 7.52
C GLU A 324 -22.74 0.68 8.05
N ARG A 325 -22.83 0.21 9.30
CA ARG A 325 -21.81 -0.68 9.90
C ARG A 325 -22.24 -2.13 9.70
N ILE A 326 -21.40 -2.90 9.00
CA ILE A 326 -21.58 -4.34 8.78
C ILE A 326 -20.52 -5.09 9.58
N GLU A 327 -20.93 -6.02 10.43
CA GLU A 327 -20.04 -6.85 11.24
C GLU A 327 -20.15 -8.32 10.82
N GLU A 328 -19.00 -8.94 10.56
CA GLU A 328 -18.91 -10.36 10.25
C GLU A 328 -17.80 -10.98 11.11
N GLN A 329 -18.13 -12.00 11.89
CA GLN A 329 -17.15 -12.75 12.68
C GLN A 329 -16.59 -13.89 11.82
N ARG A 330 -15.30 -13.80 11.50
CA ARG A 330 -14.53 -14.86 10.82
C ARG A 330 -13.31 -15.18 11.69
N ALA A 331 -12.82 -16.43 11.57
CA ALA A 331 -11.54 -16.79 12.18
C ALA A 331 -10.43 -15.83 11.70
N ALA A 332 -9.60 -15.37 12.63
CA ALA A 332 -8.59 -14.34 12.41
C ALA A 332 -7.35 -14.84 11.66
#